data_AF-A0A838FN94-F1
#
_entry.id   AF-A0A838FN94-F1
#
_cell.length_a   1.000
_cell.length_b   1.000
_cell.length_c   1.000
_cell.angle_alpha   90.00
_cell.angle_beta   90.00
_cell.angle_gamma   90.00
#
_symmetry.space_group_name_H-M   'P 1'
#
loop_
_entity.id
_entity.type
_entity.pdbx_description
1 polymer ?
#
loop_
_entity_poly.entity_id
_entity_poly.type
_entity_poly.pdbx_seq_one_letter_code
_entity_poly.pdbx_strand_id
1 'polypeptide(L)'
;APDQPVSKAALLPDGSVVLSGKFQVAGQSGTFSLAKLTATGAYDGSFNPPSVANAAGPARAAVISNVRLAPDGRIWVLGRFDSIGGTPAPGVARLNPDGSLDSTFQLTGVEHYDYTNDRTDVVFADARTAYLVGTFRRPGEPVPFAVTRIVNIGPALQLTGAVSRKTHSGLGDFSIDLPLTGQSGVECRSGGADGNHTLVFTFTNNVVSGNANVTGGTGSASGAPIFSGNTMTVNLTGVSNGQTVMVTLDNVTDALSQVLPVATVSASFLLGDTNGNRSVNASDIGQTKSYSGQTTDATNFRGDVNLSGTVNASDIGLVKSRAGTSLPP
;
A
#
# COMPACT_ATOMS: atom_id res chain seq x y z
N ALA A 1 -6.61 3.42 -41.60
CA ALA A 1 -7.29 2.10 -41.59
C ALA A 1 -8.68 2.32 -41.04
N PRO A 2 -9.73 1.69 -41.58
CA PRO A 2 -11.06 1.76 -40.97
C PRO A 2 -10.97 1.26 -39.52
N ASP A 3 -11.79 1.84 -38.64
CA ASP A 3 -11.90 1.43 -37.23
C ASP A 3 -11.95 -0.10 -37.13
N GLN A 4 -11.04 -0.69 -36.36
CA GLN A 4 -11.19 -2.09 -35.96
C GLN A 4 -12.12 -2.10 -34.74
N PRO A 5 -12.94 -3.13 -34.57
CA PRO A 5 -13.81 -3.20 -33.41
C PRO A 5 -13.00 -3.19 -32.11
N VAL A 6 -13.60 -2.65 -31.05
CA VAL A 6 -13.16 -2.90 -29.68
C VAL A 6 -13.01 -4.41 -29.51
N SER A 7 -11.83 -4.84 -29.11
CA SER A 7 -11.48 -6.26 -28.98
C SER A 7 -11.92 -6.82 -27.64
N LYS A 8 -11.93 -6.00 -26.58
CA LYS A 8 -12.38 -6.38 -25.24
C LYS A 8 -12.80 -5.17 -24.42
N ALA A 9 -13.67 -5.41 -23.44
CA ALA A 9 -14.01 -4.47 -22.37
C ALA A 9 -13.87 -5.17 -21.00
N ALA A 10 -13.42 -4.43 -19.99
CA ALA A 10 -13.37 -4.85 -18.59
C ALA A 10 -14.06 -3.80 -17.70
N LEU A 11 -15.00 -4.25 -16.87
CA LEU A 11 -15.70 -3.42 -15.89
C LEU A 11 -14.84 -3.27 -14.63
N LEU A 12 -14.73 -2.04 -14.11
CA LEU A 12 -14.04 -1.72 -12.86
C LEU A 12 -15.04 -1.55 -11.69
N PRO A 13 -14.60 -1.65 -10.42
CA PRO A 13 -15.50 -1.59 -9.27
C PRO A 13 -16.26 -0.27 -9.11
N ASP A 14 -15.72 0.83 -9.65
CA ASP A 14 -16.36 2.15 -9.67
C ASP A 14 -17.41 2.31 -10.79
N GLY A 15 -17.67 1.24 -11.55
CA GLY A 15 -18.60 1.22 -12.68
C GLY A 15 -18.00 1.74 -14.00
N SER A 16 -16.75 2.20 -13.99
CA SER A 16 -16.04 2.58 -15.21
C SER A 16 -15.63 1.35 -16.03
N VAL A 17 -15.33 1.55 -17.31
CA VAL A 17 -15.00 0.47 -18.24
C VAL A 17 -13.69 0.76 -18.96
N VAL A 18 -12.78 -0.20 -18.98
CA VAL A 18 -11.55 -0.14 -19.78
C VAL A 18 -11.75 -0.94 -21.07
N LEU A 19 -11.42 -0.34 -22.20
CA LEU A 19 -11.58 -0.89 -23.55
C LEU A 19 -10.21 -1.12 -24.17
N SER A 20 -10.02 -2.25 -24.85
CA SER A 20 -8.83 -2.56 -25.63
C SER A 20 -9.16 -2.85 -27.09
N GLY A 21 -8.19 -2.69 -27.99
CA GLY A 21 -8.34 -2.97 -29.42
C GLY A 21 -7.65 -1.91 -30.26
N LYS A 22 -8.19 -1.58 -31.43
CA LYS A 22 -7.72 -0.47 -32.26
C LYS A 22 -8.92 0.34 -32.76
N PHE A 23 -9.33 1.30 -31.96
CA PHE A 23 -10.60 2.02 -32.13
C PHE A 23 -10.43 3.52 -31.92
N GLN A 24 -11.37 4.31 -32.40
CA GLN A 24 -11.52 5.72 -32.03
C GLN A 24 -12.57 5.89 -30.92
N VAL A 25 -12.37 6.88 -30.05
CA VAL A 25 -13.36 7.29 -29.06
C VAL A 25 -14.06 8.53 -29.57
N ALA A 26 -15.40 8.56 -29.51
CA ALA A 26 -16.19 9.69 -29.99
C ALA A 26 -15.76 11.01 -29.34
N GLY A 27 -15.53 12.04 -30.15
CA GLY A 27 -15.07 13.35 -29.67
C GLY A 27 -13.58 13.43 -29.32
N GLN A 28 -12.80 12.35 -29.51
CA GLN A 28 -11.35 12.34 -29.31
C GLN A 28 -10.61 12.15 -30.64
N SER A 29 -9.41 12.74 -30.73
CA SER A 29 -8.55 12.62 -31.90
C SER A 29 -7.65 11.40 -31.80
N GLY A 30 -7.43 10.71 -32.92
CA GLY A 30 -6.51 9.57 -33.01
C GLY A 30 -7.16 8.21 -32.73
N THR A 31 -6.35 7.16 -32.80
CA THR A 31 -6.74 5.77 -32.52
C THR A 31 -6.14 5.33 -31.20
N PHE A 32 -6.95 4.67 -30.38
CA PHE A 32 -6.57 4.17 -29.07
C PHE A 32 -6.30 2.67 -29.12
N SER A 33 -5.28 2.24 -28.37
CA SER A 33 -5.10 0.83 -28.06
C SER A 33 -5.73 0.42 -26.73
N LEU A 34 -5.87 1.40 -25.83
CA LEU A 34 -6.50 1.27 -24.54
C LEU A 34 -7.15 2.62 -24.20
N ALA A 35 -8.38 2.60 -23.70
CA ALA A 35 -9.07 3.79 -23.21
C ALA A 35 -9.98 3.41 -22.06
N LYS A 36 -10.25 4.35 -21.15
CA LYS A 36 -11.23 4.18 -20.08
C LYS A 36 -12.42 5.10 -20.32
N LEU A 37 -13.60 4.57 -20.06
CA LEU A 37 -14.85 5.33 -20.00
C LEU A 37 -15.32 5.36 -18.55
N THR A 38 -15.79 6.50 -18.09
CA THR A 38 -16.47 6.66 -16.79
C THR A 38 -17.76 5.81 -16.74
N ALA A 39 -18.36 5.66 -15.56
CA ALA A 39 -19.63 4.94 -15.39
C ALA A 39 -20.80 5.51 -16.22
N THR A 40 -20.71 6.77 -16.65
CA THR A 40 -21.69 7.42 -17.54
C THR A 40 -21.37 7.28 -19.03
N GLY A 41 -20.26 6.61 -19.38
CA GLY A 41 -19.81 6.38 -20.75
C GLY A 41 -18.94 7.49 -21.34
N ALA A 42 -18.66 8.57 -20.60
CA ALA A 42 -17.75 9.63 -21.06
C ALA A 42 -16.28 9.16 -21.02
N TYR A 43 -15.46 9.61 -21.97
CA TYR A 43 -14.01 9.36 -21.99
C TYR A 43 -13.33 9.90 -20.71
N ASP A 44 -12.59 9.03 -20.03
CA ASP A 44 -11.83 9.39 -18.84
C ASP A 44 -10.40 9.77 -19.22
N GLY A 45 -10.15 11.06 -19.44
CA GLY A 45 -8.83 11.57 -19.80
C GLY A 45 -7.79 11.54 -18.66
N SER A 46 -8.20 11.21 -17.43
CA SER A 46 -7.25 11.01 -16.34
C SER A 46 -6.54 9.64 -16.43
N PHE A 47 -7.14 8.69 -17.15
CA PHE A 47 -6.54 7.40 -17.45
C PHE A 47 -5.55 7.53 -18.61
N ASN A 48 -4.26 7.63 -18.29
CA ASN A 48 -3.19 7.88 -19.25
C ASN A 48 -2.26 6.65 -19.39
N PRO A 49 -2.68 5.61 -20.13
CA PRO A 49 -1.89 4.41 -20.27
C PRO A 49 -0.65 4.63 -21.13
N PRO A 50 0.48 4.00 -20.80
CA PRO A 50 1.69 4.11 -21.60
C PRO A 50 1.50 3.51 -23.01
N SER A 51 2.19 4.07 -24.00
CA SER A 51 2.16 3.55 -25.37
C SER A 51 2.83 2.17 -25.47
N VAL A 52 2.27 1.29 -26.29
CA VAL A 52 2.88 0.00 -26.64
C VAL A 52 3.67 0.08 -27.96
N ALA A 53 4.75 -0.70 -28.07
CA ALA A 53 5.60 -0.73 -29.27
C ALA A 53 6.16 -2.13 -29.55
N ASN A 54 6.42 -2.41 -30.83
CA ASN A 54 7.17 -3.57 -31.31
C ASN A 54 8.59 -3.13 -31.66
N ALA A 55 9.59 -3.68 -30.99
CA ALA A 55 11.00 -3.37 -31.19
C ALA A 55 11.60 -4.16 -32.36
N ALA A 56 11.06 -5.36 -32.67
CA ALA A 56 11.67 -6.29 -33.63
C ALA A 56 11.19 -6.15 -35.09
N GLY A 57 10.26 -5.24 -35.41
CA GLY A 57 9.88 -5.00 -36.81
C GLY A 57 8.73 -3.99 -37.00
N PRO A 58 8.91 -2.97 -37.88
CA PRO A 58 7.89 -1.93 -38.10
C PRO A 58 6.68 -2.40 -38.95
N ALA A 59 6.68 -3.63 -39.43
CA ALA A 59 5.64 -4.13 -40.34
C ALA A 59 4.29 -4.44 -39.65
N ARG A 60 4.25 -4.50 -38.31
CA ARG A 60 3.03 -4.76 -37.54
C ARG A 60 2.84 -3.73 -36.43
N ALA A 61 1.69 -3.07 -36.42
CA ALA A 61 1.32 -2.13 -35.36
C ALA A 61 1.18 -2.85 -34.02
N ALA A 62 1.78 -2.30 -32.96
CA ALA A 62 1.56 -2.77 -31.61
C ALA A 62 0.11 -2.51 -31.18
N VAL A 63 -0.49 -3.47 -30.47
CA VAL A 63 -1.87 -3.38 -30.02
C VAL A 63 -2.10 -4.22 -28.76
N ILE A 64 -2.83 -3.65 -27.82
CA ILE A 64 -3.44 -4.36 -26.69
C ILE A 64 -4.77 -4.95 -27.20
N SER A 65 -4.84 -6.27 -27.34
CA SER A 65 -6.02 -6.98 -27.84
C SER A 65 -6.94 -7.47 -26.73
N ASN A 66 -6.44 -7.58 -25.49
CA ASN A 66 -7.23 -8.04 -24.36
C ASN A 66 -6.91 -7.23 -23.09
N VAL A 67 -7.93 -7.07 -22.26
CA VAL A 67 -7.85 -6.41 -20.96
C VAL A 67 -8.66 -7.20 -19.93
N ARG A 68 -8.10 -7.39 -18.73
CA ARG A 68 -8.74 -8.09 -17.61
C ARG A 68 -8.47 -7.37 -16.30
N LEU A 69 -9.50 -7.21 -15.48
CA LEU A 69 -9.35 -6.77 -14.10
C LEU A 69 -8.92 -7.96 -13.23
N ALA A 70 -7.81 -7.82 -12.52
CA ALA A 70 -7.36 -8.79 -11.53
C ALA A 70 -8.04 -8.57 -10.16
N PRO A 71 -8.08 -9.60 -9.29
CA PRO A 71 -8.66 -9.48 -7.95
C PRO A 71 -8.02 -8.39 -7.06
N ASP A 72 -6.76 -8.03 -7.33
CA ASP A 72 -6.03 -6.97 -6.63
C ASP A 72 -6.38 -5.54 -7.12
N GLY A 73 -7.33 -5.42 -8.05
CA GLY A 73 -7.77 -4.15 -8.63
C GLY A 73 -6.88 -3.64 -9.77
N ARG A 74 -5.76 -4.31 -10.07
CA ARG A 74 -4.88 -3.93 -11.17
C ARG A 74 -5.41 -4.44 -12.51
N ILE A 75 -5.04 -3.77 -13.57
CA ILE A 75 -5.51 -4.04 -14.92
C ILE A 75 -4.43 -4.81 -15.67
N TRP A 76 -4.74 -6.02 -16.12
CA TRP A 76 -3.87 -6.81 -16.98
C TRP A 76 -4.16 -6.51 -18.44
N VAL A 77 -3.11 -6.21 -19.19
CA VAL A 77 -3.19 -5.94 -20.63
C VAL A 77 -2.37 -6.99 -21.38
N LEU A 78 -2.97 -7.53 -22.44
CA LEU A 78 -2.34 -8.53 -23.29
C LEU A 78 -2.51 -8.12 -24.74
N GLY A 79 -1.56 -8.51 -25.57
CA GLY A 79 -1.66 -8.31 -27.01
C GLY A 79 -0.33 -8.43 -27.71
N ARG A 80 -0.25 -7.81 -28.87
CA ARG A 80 0.94 -7.80 -29.71
C ARG A 80 1.74 -6.54 -29.41
N PHE A 81 2.68 -6.64 -28.47
CA PHE A 81 3.65 -5.60 -28.16
C PHE A 81 4.91 -6.21 -27.53
N ASP A 82 6.08 -5.64 -27.80
CA ASP A 82 7.36 -6.05 -27.18
C ASP A 82 7.66 -5.21 -25.93
N SER A 83 7.08 -4.01 -25.87
CA SER A 83 7.32 -3.05 -24.80
C SER A 83 6.11 -2.18 -24.55
N ILE A 84 6.04 -1.63 -23.33
CA ILE A 84 5.04 -0.67 -22.90
C ILE A 84 5.74 0.46 -22.14
N GLY A 85 5.52 1.71 -22.56
CA GLY A 85 6.20 2.87 -21.98
C GLY A 85 7.73 2.81 -22.08
N GLY A 86 8.26 2.07 -23.05
CA GLY A 86 9.71 1.82 -23.21
C GLY A 86 10.27 0.68 -22.34
N THR A 87 9.47 0.10 -21.44
CA THR A 87 9.88 -1.06 -20.63
C THR A 87 9.61 -2.36 -21.41
N PRO A 88 10.57 -3.31 -21.47
CA PRO A 88 10.35 -4.63 -22.06
C PRO A 88 9.18 -5.36 -21.38
N ALA A 89 8.19 -5.75 -22.17
CA ALA A 89 6.98 -6.41 -21.71
C ALA A 89 6.39 -7.22 -22.88
N PRO A 90 6.94 -8.40 -23.19
CA PRO A 90 6.55 -9.16 -24.37
C PRO A 90 5.12 -9.70 -24.22
N GLY A 91 4.16 -8.95 -24.78
CA GLY A 91 2.75 -9.28 -24.94
C GLY A 91 1.90 -9.29 -23.67
N VAL A 92 2.49 -9.01 -22.50
CA VAL A 92 1.79 -8.97 -21.21
C VAL A 92 2.36 -7.85 -20.34
N ALA A 93 1.48 -7.01 -19.80
CA ALA A 93 1.82 -6.04 -18.78
C ALA A 93 0.68 -5.86 -17.77
N ARG A 94 0.99 -5.22 -16.64
CA ARG A 94 0.02 -4.84 -15.62
C ARG A 94 0.04 -3.33 -15.41
N LEU A 95 -1.14 -2.74 -15.29
CA LEU A 95 -1.35 -1.33 -15.02
C LEU A 95 -2.05 -1.15 -13.67
N ASN A 96 -1.77 -0.03 -13.02
CA ASN A 96 -2.53 0.44 -11.87
C ASN A 96 -3.94 0.92 -12.30
N PRO A 97 -4.90 1.09 -11.36
CA PRO A 97 -6.25 1.56 -11.68
C PRO A 97 -6.32 2.91 -12.41
N ASP A 98 -5.30 3.76 -12.23
CA ASP A 98 -5.14 5.05 -12.90
C ASP A 98 -4.54 4.95 -14.32
N GLY A 99 -4.18 3.73 -14.76
CA GLY A 99 -3.59 3.46 -16.08
C GLY A 99 -2.07 3.52 -16.11
N SER A 100 -1.40 3.95 -15.04
CA SER A 100 0.06 3.94 -14.97
C SER A 100 0.62 2.51 -14.99
N LEU A 101 1.83 2.33 -15.55
CA LEU A 101 2.49 1.02 -15.57
C LEU A 101 2.83 0.56 -14.15
N ASP A 102 2.44 -0.66 -13.79
CA ASP A 102 2.89 -1.27 -12.55
C ASP A 102 4.30 -1.84 -12.72
N SER A 103 5.31 -1.05 -12.36
CA SER A 103 6.72 -1.43 -12.44
C SER A 103 7.11 -2.59 -11.52
N THR A 104 6.26 -2.95 -10.55
CA THR A 104 6.52 -4.09 -9.64
C THR A 104 6.19 -5.43 -10.30
N PHE A 105 5.44 -5.43 -11.41
CA PHE A 105 5.12 -6.64 -12.14
C PHE A 105 6.29 -7.06 -13.05
N GLN A 106 6.84 -8.24 -12.78
CA GLN A 106 7.90 -8.84 -13.59
C GLN A 106 7.43 -10.20 -14.10
N LEU A 107 7.11 -10.27 -15.39
CA LEU A 107 6.79 -11.54 -16.02
C LEU A 107 8.10 -12.28 -16.35
N THR A 108 8.33 -13.42 -15.70
CA THR A 108 9.49 -14.27 -15.97
C THR A 108 9.06 -15.61 -16.56
N GLY A 109 9.92 -16.20 -17.40
CA GLY A 109 9.68 -17.53 -17.97
C GLY A 109 8.60 -17.59 -19.05
N VAL A 110 8.11 -16.44 -19.54
CA VAL A 110 7.14 -16.34 -20.63
C VAL A 110 7.62 -15.30 -21.65
N GLU A 111 7.64 -15.69 -22.91
CA GLU A 111 7.85 -14.83 -24.07
C GLU A 111 6.59 -14.85 -24.95
N HIS A 112 6.20 -13.70 -25.50
CA HIS A 112 5.19 -13.65 -26.55
C HIS A 112 5.79 -14.13 -27.88
N TYR A 113 5.07 -14.99 -28.59
CA TYR A 113 5.46 -15.46 -29.91
C TYR A 113 4.42 -15.02 -30.95
N ASP A 114 4.86 -14.26 -31.94
CA ASP A 114 3.99 -13.62 -32.93
C ASP A 114 3.46 -14.61 -33.97
N TYR A 115 2.20 -15.04 -33.83
CA TYR A 115 1.43 -15.64 -34.94
C TYR A 115 0.55 -14.59 -35.63
N THR A 116 -0.13 -14.97 -36.72
CA THR A 116 -1.11 -14.13 -37.43
C THR A 116 -2.46 -14.00 -36.70
N ASN A 117 -2.68 -14.75 -35.61
CA ASN A 117 -3.90 -14.75 -34.81
C ASN A 117 -3.63 -14.35 -33.35
N ASP A 118 -3.73 -13.07 -33.04
CA ASP A 118 -3.39 -12.43 -31.74
C ASP A 118 -4.37 -12.77 -30.59
N ARG A 119 -4.86 -14.02 -30.50
CA ARG A 119 -5.78 -14.47 -29.44
C ARG A 119 -4.99 -14.78 -28.17
N THR A 120 -4.99 -13.82 -27.25
CA THR A 120 -4.48 -13.99 -25.88
C THR A 120 -5.62 -13.82 -24.89
N ASP A 121 -5.55 -14.50 -23.75
CA ASP A 121 -6.40 -14.24 -22.58
C ASP A 121 -5.62 -14.51 -21.30
N VAL A 122 -6.09 -13.93 -20.20
CA VAL A 122 -5.66 -14.28 -18.86
C VAL A 122 -6.87 -14.63 -18.02
N VAL A 123 -6.77 -15.75 -17.31
CA VAL A 123 -7.79 -16.18 -16.35
C VAL A 123 -7.14 -16.27 -14.99
N PHE A 124 -7.68 -15.53 -14.02
CA PHE A 124 -7.24 -15.60 -12.63
C PHE A 124 -7.94 -16.79 -11.98
N ALA A 125 -7.16 -17.79 -11.59
CA ALA A 125 -7.68 -18.87 -10.75
C ALA A 125 -7.83 -18.40 -9.31
N ASP A 126 -6.88 -17.56 -8.88
CA ASP A 126 -6.90 -16.86 -7.60
C ASP A 126 -6.02 -15.61 -7.72
N ALA A 127 -5.80 -14.92 -6.60
CA ALA A 127 -5.01 -13.69 -6.55
C ALA A 127 -3.49 -13.87 -6.74
N ARG A 128 -2.98 -15.11 -6.68
CA ARG A 128 -1.58 -15.47 -6.92
C ARG A 128 -1.40 -16.21 -8.23
N THR A 129 -2.43 -16.87 -8.72
CA THR A 129 -2.37 -17.77 -9.87
C THR A 129 -3.18 -17.22 -11.03
N ALA A 130 -2.49 -16.92 -12.12
CA ALA A 130 -3.10 -16.64 -13.41
C ALA A 130 -2.70 -17.70 -14.43
N TYR A 131 -3.61 -18.00 -15.35
CA TYR A 131 -3.34 -18.80 -16.53
C TYR A 131 -3.35 -17.87 -17.73
N LEU A 132 -2.20 -17.73 -18.38
CA LEU A 132 -2.14 -17.13 -19.71
C LEU A 132 -2.54 -18.17 -20.73
N VAL A 133 -3.41 -17.78 -21.65
CA VAL A 133 -3.84 -18.57 -22.79
C VAL A 133 -3.49 -17.82 -24.06
N GLY A 134 -3.00 -18.51 -25.08
CA GLY A 134 -2.67 -17.91 -26.37
C GLY A 134 -1.27 -18.26 -26.86
N THR A 135 -0.66 -17.35 -27.60
CA THR A 135 0.62 -17.55 -28.28
C THR A 135 1.79 -17.15 -27.39
N PHE A 136 1.96 -17.87 -26.29
CA PHE A 136 3.05 -17.69 -25.34
C PHE A 136 3.98 -18.89 -25.35
N ARG A 137 5.28 -18.68 -25.15
CA ARG A 137 6.27 -19.76 -25.05
C ARG A 137 7.20 -19.53 -23.86
N ARG A 138 7.96 -20.56 -23.48
CA ARG A 138 9.08 -20.38 -22.55
C ARG A 138 10.33 -19.93 -23.30
N PRO A 139 11.27 -19.21 -22.65
CA PRO A 139 12.55 -18.89 -23.24
C PRO A 139 13.27 -20.13 -23.78
N GLY A 140 13.71 -20.06 -25.03
CA GLY A 140 14.43 -21.15 -25.70
C GLY A 140 13.56 -22.23 -26.37
N GLU A 141 12.24 -22.21 -26.19
CA GLU A 141 11.35 -23.17 -26.84
C GLU A 141 11.01 -22.74 -28.29
N PRO A 142 11.01 -23.67 -29.27
CA PRO A 142 10.75 -23.33 -30.68
C PRO A 142 9.27 -23.12 -31.00
N VAL A 143 8.35 -23.54 -30.12
CA VAL A 143 6.89 -23.52 -30.34
C VAL A 143 6.14 -22.96 -29.11
N PRO A 144 4.99 -22.31 -29.29
CA PRO A 144 4.18 -21.82 -28.17
C PRO A 144 3.48 -22.95 -27.42
N PHE A 145 3.21 -22.71 -26.13
CA PHE A 145 2.24 -23.47 -25.35
C PHE A 145 0.90 -22.73 -25.39
N ALA A 146 -0.20 -23.47 -25.55
CA ALA A 146 -1.53 -22.89 -25.55
C ALA A 146 -1.92 -22.28 -24.18
N VAL A 147 -1.33 -22.78 -23.09
CA VAL A 147 -1.62 -22.35 -21.71
C VAL A 147 -0.35 -22.37 -20.86
N THR A 148 -0.08 -21.28 -20.11
CA THR A 148 0.99 -21.22 -19.11
C THR A 148 0.45 -20.69 -17.78
N ARG A 149 0.76 -21.40 -16.69
CA ARG A 149 0.47 -20.96 -15.32
C ARG A 149 1.54 -19.97 -14.85
N ILE A 150 1.11 -18.80 -14.40
CA ILE A 150 1.92 -17.82 -13.67
C ILE A 150 1.51 -17.84 -12.21
N VAL A 151 2.50 -17.81 -11.32
CA VAL A 151 2.33 -17.70 -9.87
C VAL A 151 2.91 -16.37 -9.37
N ASN A 152 2.49 -15.93 -8.18
CA ASN A 152 2.93 -14.69 -7.53
C ASN A 152 2.66 -13.44 -8.36
N ILE A 153 1.46 -13.37 -8.94
CA ILE A 153 1.08 -12.21 -9.73
C ILE A 153 0.96 -10.92 -8.89
N GLY A 154 0.64 -10.98 -7.58
CA GLY A 154 0.63 -9.84 -6.66
C GLY A 154 1.92 -9.71 -5.82
N PRO A 155 2.25 -8.51 -5.29
CA PRO A 155 3.40 -8.36 -4.40
C PRO A 155 3.22 -9.19 -3.12
N ALA A 156 4.33 -9.67 -2.55
CA ALA A 156 4.31 -10.43 -1.32
C ALA A 156 3.73 -9.59 -0.18
N LEU A 157 2.88 -10.18 0.66
CA LEU A 157 2.40 -9.52 1.88
C LEU A 157 3.58 -9.27 2.83
N GLN A 158 3.87 -8.00 3.08
CA GLN A 158 4.95 -7.57 3.96
C GLN A 158 4.45 -6.41 4.82
N LEU A 159 4.94 -6.36 6.06
CA LEU A 159 4.82 -5.19 6.91
C LEU A 159 5.80 -4.12 6.41
N THR A 160 5.30 -2.92 6.12
CA THR A 160 6.07 -1.82 5.50
C THR A 160 6.24 -0.61 6.41
N GLY A 161 5.38 -0.45 7.42
CA GLY A 161 5.50 0.62 8.38
C GLY A 161 4.67 0.37 9.62
N ALA A 162 5.02 1.06 10.70
CA ALA A 162 4.28 1.08 11.94
C ALA A 162 4.39 2.46 12.60
N VAL A 163 3.32 2.90 13.24
CA VAL A 163 3.27 4.17 13.97
C VAL A 163 2.53 4.02 15.28
N SER A 164 2.91 4.79 16.30
CA SER A 164 2.05 5.10 17.44
C SER A 164 1.22 6.33 17.10
N ARG A 165 -0.10 6.22 17.19
CA ARG A 165 -1.05 7.27 16.79
C ARG A 165 -1.83 7.77 18.00
N LYS A 166 -2.01 9.09 18.08
CA LYS A 166 -2.94 9.73 19.01
C LYS A 166 -3.76 10.77 18.31
N THR A 167 -5.05 10.83 18.65
CA THR A 167 -5.95 11.91 18.25
C THR A 167 -5.84 13.03 19.28
N HIS A 168 -5.62 14.25 18.81
CA HIS A 168 -5.65 15.45 19.64
C HIS A 168 -7.00 16.14 19.49
N SER A 169 -7.55 16.66 20.58
CA SER A 169 -8.90 17.21 20.63
C SER A 169 -9.15 18.22 19.50
N GLY A 170 -10.08 17.92 18.60
CA GLY A 170 -10.49 18.80 17.51
C GLY A 170 -9.51 18.96 16.34
N LEU A 171 -8.36 18.26 16.35
CA LEU A 171 -7.28 18.46 15.37
C LEU A 171 -6.93 17.20 14.56
N GLY A 172 -7.49 16.06 14.93
CA GLY A 172 -7.24 14.78 14.25
C GLY A 172 -6.00 14.06 14.77
N ASP A 173 -5.44 13.20 13.93
CA ASP A 173 -4.43 12.22 14.31
C ASP A 173 -3.00 12.70 14.05
N PHE A 174 -2.14 12.52 15.03
CA PHE A 174 -0.69 12.71 14.90
C PHE A 174 0.05 11.43 15.26
N SER A 175 1.02 11.06 14.43
CA SER A 175 1.73 9.79 14.51
C SER A 175 3.20 9.96 14.83
N ILE A 176 3.75 9.03 15.61
CA ILE A 176 5.17 8.85 15.86
C ILE A 176 5.58 7.57 15.17
N ASP A 177 6.58 7.67 14.29
CA ASP A 177 7.10 6.51 13.57
C ASP A 177 7.70 5.48 14.51
N LEU A 178 7.41 4.22 14.24
CA LEU A 178 7.99 3.06 14.92
C LEU A 178 8.80 2.29 13.87
N PRO A 179 10.09 2.65 13.67
CA PRO A 179 10.93 1.99 12.68
C PRO A 179 10.92 0.46 12.84
N LEU A 180 10.75 -0.25 11.72
CA LEU A 180 10.75 -1.72 11.71
C LEU A 180 12.13 -2.31 12.01
N THR A 181 13.19 -1.48 11.94
CA THR A 181 14.56 -1.83 12.29
C THR A 181 15.18 -0.70 13.10
N GLY A 182 16.14 -1.02 13.96
CA GLY A 182 16.81 -0.05 14.82
C GLY A 182 15.99 0.33 16.05
N GLN A 183 16.23 1.53 16.58
CA GLN A 183 15.55 2.01 17.78
C GLN A 183 14.12 2.45 17.45
N SER A 184 13.17 1.98 18.26
CA SER A 184 11.78 2.41 18.18
C SER A 184 11.64 3.89 18.55
N GLY A 185 10.70 4.57 17.90
CA GLY A 185 10.26 5.91 18.31
C GLY A 185 9.59 5.88 19.68
N VAL A 186 9.62 7.02 20.37
CA VAL A 186 9.12 7.15 21.75
C VAL A 186 7.77 7.85 21.75
N GLU A 187 6.71 7.13 22.09
CA GLU A 187 5.41 7.72 22.37
C GLU A 187 5.46 8.47 23.71
N CYS A 188 5.51 9.79 23.59
CA CYS A 188 5.66 10.71 24.71
C CYS A 188 4.33 11.24 25.26
N ARG A 189 3.20 10.96 24.58
CA ARG A 189 1.89 11.48 24.95
C ARG A 189 1.13 10.47 25.82
N SER A 190 0.24 10.99 26.65
CA SER A 190 -0.46 10.23 27.68
C SER A 190 -1.31 9.09 27.12
N GLY A 191 -1.26 7.94 27.81
CA GLY A 191 -2.22 6.84 27.64
C GLY A 191 -3.46 6.97 28.51
N GLY A 192 -3.59 8.05 29.28
CA GLY A 192 -4.61 8.15 30.33
C GLY A 192 -4.33 7.20 31.50
N ALA A 193 -5.34 7.01 32.36
CA ALA A 193 -5.22 6.17 33.55
C ALA A 193 -4.95 4.69 33.23
N ASP A 194 -5.52 4.20 32.14
CA ASP A 194 -5.43 2.79 31.75
C ASP A 194 -4.22 2.49 30.84
N GLY A 195 -3.38 3.47 30.52
CA GLY A 195 -2.24 3.26 29.61
C GLY A 195 -2.69 2.83 28.21
N ASN A 196 -3.71 3.51 27.66
CA ASN A 196 -4.28 3.19 26.35
C ASN A 196 -3.46 3.84 25.23
N HIS A 197 -3.09 3.07 24.21
CA HIS A 197 -2.36 3.55 23.04
C HIS A 197 -2.88 2.88 21.77
N THR A 198 -2.72 3.52 20.63
CA THR A 198 -3.14 2.96 19.34
C THR A 198 -1.92 2.84 18.45
N LEU A 199 -1.66 1.62 17.97
CA LEU A 199 -0.65 1.36 16.96
C LEU A 199 -1.33 1.12 15.62
N VAL A 200 -0.75 1.65 14.55
CA VAL A 200 -1.22 1.43 13.17
C VAL A 200 -0.09 0.83 12.36
N PHE A 201 -0.34 -0.34 11.80
CA PHE A 201 0.58 -1.10 10.95
C PHE A 201 0.16 -0.97 9.49
N THR A 202 1.12 -0.77 8.60
CA THR A 202 0.89 -0.58 7.16
C THR A 202 1.54 -1.71 6.38
N PHE A 203 0.83 -2.29 5.43
CA PHE A 203 1.26 -3.43 4.63
C PHE A 203 1.36 -3.11 3.14
N THR A 204 2.04 -3.98 2.39
CA THR A 204 2.09 -3.92 0.93
C THR A 204 0.71 -4.15 0.28
N ASN A 205 -0.15 -4.97 0.90
CA ASN A 205 -1.45 -5.36 0.37
C ASN A 205 -2.59 -4.98 1.31
N ASN A 206 -3.81 -4.96 0.78
CA ASN A 206 -5.00 -4.77 1.61
C ASN A 206 -5.19 -5.97 2.55
N VAL A 207 -5.19 -5.71 3.86
CA VAL A 207 -5.30 -6.74 4.90
C VAL A 207 -6.73 -6.93 5.35
N VAL A 208 -7.14 -8.17 5.61
CA VAL A 208 -8.53 -8.51 5.97
C VAL A 208 -8.66 -9.22 7.31
N SER A 209 -7.58 -9.84 7.80
CA SER A 209 -7.56 -10.51 9.11
C SER A 209 -6.14 -10.62 9.66
N GLY A 210 -6.04 -10.99 10.93
CA GLY A 210 -4.77 -11.11 11.66
C GLY A 210 -4.96 -10.90 13.15
N ASN A 211 -4.01 -11.36 13.93
CA ASN A 211 -3.99 -11.21 15.39
C ASN A 211 -2.85 -10.27 15.80
N ALA A 212 -2.99 -9.63 16.96
CA ALA A 212 -1.92 -8.83 17.56
C ALA A 212 -1.86 -9.10 19.05
N ASN A 213 -0.66 -9.36 19.56
CA ASN A 213 -0.41 -9.67 20.96
C ASN A 213 0.76 -8.86 21.48
N VAL A 214 0.68 -8.39 22.72
CA VAL A 214 1.85 -7.88 23.45
C VAL A 214 2.65 -9.09 23.93
N THR A 215 3.86 -9.26 23.39
CA THR A 215 4.74 -10.41 23.66
C THR A 215 5.97 -10.03 24.48
N GLY A 216 6.18 -8.74 24.73
CA GLY A 216 7.21 -8.24 25.63
C GLY A 216 6.83 -6.88 26.21
N GLY A 217 7.26 -6.61 27.44
CA GLY A 217 6.82 -5.44 28.21
C GLY A 217 5.48 -5.68 28.91
N THR A 218 4.87 -4.60 29.40
CA THR A 218 3.58 -4.61 30.09
C THR A 218 2.50 -3.95 29.26
N GLY A 219 1.32 -4.58 29.23
CA GLY A 219 0.15 -4.19 28.46
C GLY A 219 -0.45 -5.36 27.72
N SER A 220 -1.58 -5.13 27.06
CA SER A 220 -2.27 -6.12 26.22
C SER A 220 -2.95 -5.45 25.04
N ALA A 221 -3.26 -6.23 24.01
CA ALA A 221 -4.17 -5.79 22.96
C ALA A 221 -5.60 -5.65 23.54
N SER A 222 -6.23 -4.52 23.25
CA SER A 222 -7.59 -4.19 23.67
C SER A 222 -8.55 -4.41 22.51
N GLY A 223 -9.21 -5.56 22.52
CA GLY A 223 -10.14 -5.98 21.47
C GLY A 223 -9.45 -6.54 20.21
N ALA A 224 -10.26 -6.85 19.20
CA ALA A 224 -9.78 -7.34 17.93
C ALA A 224 -9.13 -6.21 17.09
N PRO A 225 -8.08 -6.51 16.31
CA PRO A 225 -7.53 -5.55 15.35
C PRO A 225 -8.57 -5.07 14.34
N ILE A 226 -8.46 -3.81 13.93
CA ILE A 226 -9.37 -3.17 12.97
C ILE A 226 -8.63 -3.03 11.62
N PHE A 227 -9.23 -3.50 10.54
CA PHE A 227 -8.62 -3.51 9.21
C PHE A 227 -9.27 -2.45 8.30
N SER A 228 -8.45 -1.68 7.59
CA SER A 228 -8.90 -0.70 6.60
C SER A 228 -7.87 -0.53 5.49
N GLY A 229 -8.22 -0.92 4.27
CA GLY A 229 -7.28 -0.97 3.15
C GLY A 229 -6.06 -1.81 3.51
N ASN A 230 -4.87 -1.23 3.39
CA ASN A 230 -3.60 -1.87 3.72
C ASN A 230 -3.14 -1.60 5.16
N THR A 231 -4.05 -1.21 6.06
CA THR A 231 -3.71 -0.91 7.45
C THR A 231 -4.42 -1.83 8.44
N MET A 232 -3.69 -2.17 9.51
CA MET A 232 -4.20 -2.86 10.69
C MET A 232 -4.00 -1.96 11.90
N THR A 233 -5.08 -1.57 12.56
CA THR A 233 -5.08 -0.77 13.78
C THR A 233 -5.23 -1.67 14.98
N VAL A 234 -4.30 -1.55 15.93
CA VAL A 234 -4.28 -2.32 17.18
C VAL A 234 -4.34 -1.34 18.34
N ASN A 235 -5.41 -1.45 19.14
CA ASN A 235 -5.50 -0.72 20.39
C ASN A 235 -4.82 -1.52 21.48
N LEU A 236 -4.06 -0.83 22.33
CA LEU A 236 -3.39 -1.36 23.49
C LEU A 236 -4.00 -0.77 24.76
N THR A 237 -3.93 -1.51 25.85
CA THR A 237 -4.31 -1.07 27.20
C THR A 237 -3.33 -1.65 28.22
N GLY A 238 -3.32 -1.09 29.44
CA GLY A 238 -2.43 -1.51 30.52
C GLY A 238 -0.95 -1.24 30.26
N VAL A 239 -0.61 -0.33 29.33
CA VAL A 239 0.78 -0.02 29.00
C VAL A 239 1.37 0.89 30.08
N SER A 240 2.29 0.35 30.87
CA SER A 240 3.07 1.13 31.84
C SER A 240 3.99 2.16 31.17
N ASN A 241 4.35 3.21 31.91
CA ASN A 241 5.32 4.21 31.46
C ASN A 241 6.77 3.73 31.63
N GLY A 242 7.68 4.18 30.76
CA GLY A 242 9.12 3.95 30.90
C GLY A 242 9.55 2.56 30.45
N GLN A 243 8.99 2.08 29.35
CA GLN A 243 9.27 0.74 28.83
C GLN A 243 9.24 0.70 27.31
N THR A 244 9.74 -0.41 26.77
CA THR A 244 9.52 -0.80 25.37
C THR A 244 8.63 -2.03 25.36
N VAL A 245 7.53 -1.94 24.62
CA VAL A 245 6.60 -3.04 24.39
C VAL A 245 6.92 -3.68 23.04
N MET A 246 6.95 -5.01 22.99
CA MET A 246 6.98 -5.75 21.73
C MET A 246 5.57 -6.20 21.38
N VAL A 247 5.10 -5.80 20.21
CA VAL A 247 3.81 -6.24 19.67
C VAL A 247 4.09 -7.20 18.53
N THR A 248 3.63 -8.43 18.68
CA THR A 248 3.72 -9.47 17.65
C THR A 248 2.38 -9.57 16.93
N LEU A 249 2.44 -9.34 15.63
CA LEU A 249 1.37 -9.63 14.68
C LEU A 249 1.50 -11.07 14.22
N ASP A 250 0.38 -11.77 14.16
CA ASP A 250 0.34 -13.21 13.89
C ASP A 250 -0.74 -13.52 12.86
N ASN A 251 -0.40 -14.34 11.86
CA ASN A 251 -1.27 -14.79 10.79
C ASN A 251 -2.03 -13.64 10.09
N VAL A 252 -1.35 -12.51 9.84
CA VAL A 252 -1.96 -11.39 9.09
C VAL A 252 -2.24 -11.86 7.68
N THR A 253 -3.49 -11.83 7.27
CA THR A 253 -3.94 -12.32 5.97
C THR A 253 -4.46 -11.16 5.12
N ASP A 254 -4.02 -11.11 3.86
CA ASP A 254 -4.49 -10.12 2.90
C ASP A 254 -5.73 -10.58 2.12
N ALA A 255 -6.33 -9.65 1.38
CA ALA A 255 -7.47 -9.91 0.50
C ALA A 255 -7.16 -10.91 -0.63
N LEU A 256 -5.88 -11.27 -0.80
CA LEU A 256 -5.37 -12.21 -1.79
C LEU A 256 -5.03 -13.58 -1.15
N SER A 257 -5.45 -13.80 0.10
CA SER A 257 -5.17 -15.01 0.91
C SER A 257 -3.68 -15.27 1.17
N GLN A 258 -2.83 -14.26 1.05
CA GLN A 258 -1.45 -14.34 1.51
C GLN A 258 -1.43 -14.21 3.02
N VAL A 259 -0.64 -15.06 3.68
CA VAL A 259 -0.44 -14.99 5.12
C VAL A 259 0.97 -14.51 5.40
N LEU A 260 1.11 -13.44 6.16
CA LEU A 260 2.32 -13.04 6.86
C LEU A 260 2.29 -13.76 8.22
N PRO A 261 3.10 -14.83 8.41
CA PRO A 261 2.94 -15.71 9.57
C PRO A 261 3.19 -14.99 10.89
N VAL A 262 4.26 -14.19 10.92
CA VAL A 262 4.64 -13.42 12.11
C VAL A 262 5.38 -12.14 11.69
N ALA A 263 5.12 -11.06 12.41
CA ALA A 263 5.93 -9.84 12.37
C ALA A 263 5.93 -9.19 13.76
N THR A 264 7.05 -8.65 14.20
CA THR A 264 7.16 -8.00 15.51
C THR A 264 7.60 -6.57 15.34
N VAL A 265 6.96 -5.65 16.07
CA VAL A 265 7.32 -4.24 16.15
C VAL A 265 7.52 -3.85 17.59
N SER A 266 8.60 -3.12 17.85
CA SER A 266 8.84 -2.51 19.15
C SER A 266 8.22 -1.11 19.19
N ALA A 267 7.54 -0.79 20.29
CA ALA A 267 6.99 0.53 20.58
C ALA A 267 7.48 1.00 21.96
N SER A 268 8.22 2.10 22.01
CA SER A 268 8.70 2.67 23.27
C SER A 268 7.71 3.70 23.82
N PHE A 269 7.43 3.66 25.11
CA PHE A 269 6.50 4.56 25.80
C PHE A 269 7.20 5.25 26.96
N LEU A 270 7.34 6.57 26.86
CA LEU A 270 7.94 7.40 27.90
C LEU A 270 7.26 8.78 27.91
N LEU A 271 6.23 8.90 28.74
CA LEU A 271 5.44 10.09 28.94
C LEU A 271 6.35 11.28 29.30
N GLY A 272 6.30 12.30 28.44
CA GLY A 272 7.06 13.53 28.62
C GLY A 272 8.42 13.58 27.93
N ASP A 273 8.86 12.53 27.22
CA ASP A 273 10.07 12.58 26.39
C ASP A 273 9.77 13.25 25.03
N THR A 274 9.52 14.56 25.07
CA THR A 274 9.02 15.35 23.94
C THR A 274 10.04 15.55 22.83
N ASN A 275 11.33 15.28 23.10
CA ASN A 275 12.40 15.28 22.09
C ASN A 275 12.79 13.87 21.62
N GLY A 276 12.34 12.81 22.31
CA GLY A 276 12.46 11.42 21.85
C GLY A 276 13.84 10.83 22.08
N ASN A 277 14.64 11.43 22.97
CA ASN A 277 15.99 10.99 23.29
C ASN A 277 16.05 9.86 24.33
N ARG A 278 14.89 9.32 24.72
CA ARG A 278 14.71 8.21 25.66
C ARG A 278 14.90 8.60 27.12
N SER A 279 14.91 9.89 27.47
CA SER A 279 15.07 10.41 28.83
C SER A 279 14.30 11.72 29.04
N VAL A 280 13.46 11.78 30.07
CA VAL A 280 12.73 13.02 30.40
C VAL A 280 13.58 13.94 31.26
N ASN A 281 13.99 15.08 30.72
CA ASN A 281 14.86 16.02 31.42
C ASN A 281 14.53 17.50 31.11
N ALA A 282 15.45 18.40 31.45
CA ALA A 282 15.27 19.84 31.27
C ALA A 282 15.04 20.25 29.80
N SER A 283 15.57 19.48 28.85
CA SER A 283 15.39 19.71 27.42
C SER A 283 13.93 19.50 26.99
N ASP A 284 13.26 18.45 27.48
CA ASP A 284 11.84 18.20 27.19
C ASP A 284 10.95 19.29 27.79
N ILE A 285 11.24 19.67 29.04
CA ILE A 285 10.55 20.77 29.71
C ILE A 285 10.74 22.08 28.93
N GLY A 286 11.96 22.35 28.48
CA GLY A 286 12.30 23.55 27.70
C GLY A 286 11.60 23.57 26.33
N GLN A 287 11.59 22.44 25.62
CA GLN A 287 10.91 22.29 24.35
C GLN A 287 9.39 22.48 24.51
N THR A 288 8.76 21.79 25.45
CA THR A 288 7.33 21.92 25.73
C THR A 288 6.96 23.37 26.09
N LYS A 289 7.80 24.05 26.88
CA LYS A 289 7.63 25.48 27.19
C LYS A 289 7.70 26.38 25.96
N SER A 290 8.59 26.08 25.01
CA SER A 290 8.74 26.88 23.78
C SER A 290 7.47 26.89 22.91
N TYR A 291 6.64 25.85 23.04
CA TYR A 291 5.36 25.73 22.35
C TYR A 291 4.16 26.24 23.16
N SER A 292 4.36 26.69 24.41
CA SER A 292 3.27 27.11 25.28
C SER A 292 2.41 28.22 24.65
N GLY A 293 1.10 28.00 24.62
CA GLY A 293 0.11 28.88 24.01
C GLY A 293 -0.17 28.60 22.52
N GLN A 294 0.55 27.67 21.89
CA GLN A 294 0.33 27.29 20.50
C GLN A 294 -0.74 26.21 20.38
N THR A 295 -1.51 26.26 19.28
CA THR A 295 -2.35 25.14 18.85
C THR A 295 -1.47 24.01 18.36
N THR A 296 -1.90 22.78 18.63
CA THR A 296 -1.16 21.59 18.21
C THR A 296 -1.13 21.42 16.69
N ASP A 297 0.03 21.13 16.13
CA ASP A 297 0.25 20.86 14.71
C ASP A 297 1.36 19.82 14.49
N ALA A 298 1.72 19.58 13.22
CA ALA A 298 2.72 18.58 12.85
C ALA A 298 4.12 18.83 13.42
N THR A 299 4.43 20.05 13.89
CA THR A 299 5.74 20.44 14.41
C THR A 299 5.85 20.36 15.92
N ASN A 300 4.72 20.52 16.63
CA ASN A 300 4.70 20.63 18.09
C ASN A 300 3.84 19.57 18.81
N PHE A 301 3.18 18.65 18.09
CA PHE A 301 2.26 17.67 18.71
C PHE A 301 2.87 16.82 19.82
N ARG A 302 4.18 16.59 19.82
CA ARG A 302 4.89 15.89 20.90
C ARG A 302 4.89 16.68 22.22
N GLY A 303 4.73 18.01 22.15
CA GLY A 303 4.60 18.90 23.31
C GLY A 303 3.20 18.92 23.92
N ASP A 304 2.16 18.54 23.17
CA ASP A 304 0.78 18.39 23.67
C ASP A 304 0.60 16.99 24.26
N VAL A 305 1.31 16.74 25.36
CA VAL A 305 1.41 15.43 26.01
C VAL A 305 0.11 14.98 26.65
N ASN A 306 -0.82 15.90 26.92
CA ASN A 306 -2.15 15.60 27.47
C ASN A 306 -3.26 15.51 26.40
N LEU A 307 -2.93 15.71 25.12
CA LEU A 307 -3.84 15.58 23.97
C LEU A 307 -4.97 16.63 23.93
N SER A 308 -4.79 17.78 24.58
CA SER A 308 -5.83 18.81 24.69
C SER A 308 -6.06 19.61 23.41
N GLY A 309 -5.15 19.52 22.44
CA GLY A 309 -5.15 20.31 21.20
C GLY A 309 -4.41 21.64 21.31
N THR A 310 -3.86 21.97 22.49
CA THR A 310 -3.04 23.17 22.70
C THR A 310 -1.93 22.85 23.69
N VAL A 311 -0.69 23.25 23.40
CA VAL A 311 0.40 23.08 24.36
C VAL A 311 0.30 24.18 25.41
N ASN A 312 0.19 23.83 26.70
CA ASN A 312 0.02 24.81 27.76
C ASN A 312 0.69 24.42 29.09
N ALA A 313 0.39 25.15 30.16
CA ALA A 313 0.97 24.92 31.49
C ALA A 313 0.71 23.51 32.04
N SER A 314 -0.40 22.87 31.66
CA SER A 314 -0.74 21.49 32.04
C SER A 314 0.22 20.49 31.40
N ASP A 315 0.59 20.68 30.13
CA ASP A 315 1.60 19.86 29.45
C ASP A 315 2.96 20.01 30.10
N ILE A 316 3.38 21.26 30.32
CA ILE A 316 4.65 21.57 30.99
C ILE A 316 4.68 20.94 32.39
N GLY A 317 3.57 21.03 33.14
CA GLY A 317 3.43 20.41 34.45
C GLY A 317 3.54 18.89 34.38
N LEU A 318 2.92 18.27 33.38
CA LEU A 318 2.98 16.82 33.17
C LEU A 318 4.40 16.37 32.83
N VAL A 319 5.08 17.03 31.89
CA VAL A 319 6.48 16.71 31.54
C VAL A 319 7.40 16.86 32.77
N LYS A 320 7.26 17.95 33.53
CA LYS A 320 8.02 18.16 34.78
C LYS A 320 7.78 17.04 35.80
N SER A 321 6.54 16.56 35.94
CA SER A 321 6.21 15.47 36.87
C SER A 321 6.89 14.14 36.53
N ARG A 322 7.40 13.99 35.31
CA ARG A 322 8.10 12.80 34.81
C ARG A 322 9.61 12.99 34.69
N ALA A 323 10.15 14.16 35.05
CA ALA A 323 11.57 14.43 34.97
C ALA A 323 12.39 13.39 35.76
N GLY A 324 13.47 12.89 35.17
CA GLY A 324 14.32 11.83 35.72
C GLY A 324 13.88 10.41 35.35
N THR A 325 12.75 10.23 34.65
CA THR A 325 12.41 8.94 34.05
C THR A 325 13.14 8.74 32.73
N SER A 326 13.45 7.48 32.41
CA SER A 326 14.10 7.09 31.15
C SER A 326 13.59 5.73 30.69
N LEU A 327 13.83 5.41 29.42
CA LEU A 327 13.68 4.04 28.96
C LEU A 327 14.86 3.19 29.48
N PRO A 328 14.65 1.86 29.66
CA PRO A 328 15.76 0.94 29.88
C PRO A 328 16.79 1.03 28.74
N PRO A 329 18.08 0.78 29.06
CA PRO A 329 19.15 0.77 28.06
C PRO A 329 18.91 -0.28 26.96
#